data_AF-A0A961Q148-F1
#
_entry.id   AF-A0A961Q148-F1
#
_cell.length_a   1.000
_cell.length_b   1.000
_cell.length_c   1.000
_cell.angle_alpha   90.00
_cell.angle_beta   90.00
_cell.angle_gamma   90.00
#
_symmetry.space_group_name_H-M   'P 1'
#
loop_
_entity.id
_entity.type
_entity.pdbx_description
1 polymer ?
#
loop_
_entity_poly.entity_id
_entity_poly.type
_entity_poly.pdbx_seq_one_letter_code
_entity_poly.pdbx_strand_id
1 'polypeptide(L)'
;FNVVTGEAPVIVEPWTKDTRVRALSFTGSTGIGKLLYRQSADTMKRLVMELGGHAPVIVFKGADMDNAVAETMKAKWATSGQDCLGANRIYVERPIYAEFCARFTDATKALTIGPGMEDRDLGPLMNEKAVAKQEEHVADALAKGAKLACGGKRHALGPLFYEATVLIDVPEDAKILREETFGPVAAILPFDTEEEVIAKA
;
A
#
# COMPACT_ATOMS: atom_id res chain seq x y z
N PHE A 1 -6.35 32.99 2.77
CA PHE A 1 -5.89 31.60 2.90
C PHE A 1 -5.35 31.41 4.30
N ASN A 2 -5.72 30.32 4.98
CA ASN A 2 -5.31 30.05 6.36
C ASN A 2 -4.76 28.63 6.43
N VAL A 3 -3.65 28.44 7.14
CA VAL A 3 -3.07 27.13 7.45
C VAL A 3 -3.12 26.95 8.95
N VAL A 4 -3.76 25.89 9.43
CA VAL A 4 -3.91 25.60 10.85
C VAL A 4 -3.40 24.19 11.08
N THR A 5 -2.36 24.06 11.90
CA THR A 5 -1.77 22.77 12.31
C THR A 5 -2.13 22.48 13.77
N GLY A 6 -2.23 21.20 14.11
CA GLY A 6 -2.56 20.77 15.47
C GLY A 6 -3.38 19.48 15.47
N GLU A 7 -4.07 19.24 16.59
CA GLU A 7 -4.90 18.06 16.76
C GLU A 7 -6.15 18.14 15.85
N ALA A 8 -6.22 17.22 14.89
CA ALA A 8 -7.29 17.18 13.89
C ALA A 8 -8.71 17.23 14.50
N PRO A 9 -9.06 16.48 15.56
CA PRO A 9 -10.40 16.55 16.15
C PRO A 9 -10.75 17.94 16.70
N VAL A 10 -9.78 18.65 17.29
CA VAL A 10 -9.99 19.99 17.86
C VAL A 10 -10.28 21.02 16.77
N ILE A 11 -9.69 20.84 15.58
CA ILE A 11 -9.81 21.78 14.46
C ILE A 11 -11.01 21.41 13.56
N VAL A 12 -11.09 20.15 13.14
CA VAL A 12 -11.97 19.72 12.05
C VAL A 12 -13.39 19.44 12.53
N GLU A 13 -13.60 18.92 13.75
CA GLU A 13 -14.96 18.66 14.26
C GLU A 13 -15.79 19.95 14.44
N PRO A 14 -15.24 21.07 14.93
CA PRO A 14 -15.96 22.34 14.88
C PRO A 14 -16.27 22.80 13.45
N TRP A 15 -15.38 22.57 12.49
CA TRP A 15 -15.58 22.96 11.10
C TRP A 15 -16.69 22.16 10.42
N THR A 16 -16.83 20.86 10.74
CA THR A 16 -17.92 20.03 10.21
C THR A 16 -19.29 20.50 10.71
N LYS A 17 -19.35 21.11 11.91
CA LYS A 17 -20.57 21.70 12.51
C LYS A 17 -20.83 23.16 12.11
N ASP A 18 -19.80 23.89 11.65
CA ASP A 18 -19.94 25.30 11.29
C ASP A 18 -20.55 25.46 9.88
N THR A 19 -21.66 26.19 9.78
CA THR A 19 -22.36 26.40 8.51
C THR A 19 -21.60 27.34 7.56
N ARG A 20 -20.61 28.11 8.02
CA ARG A 20 -19.75 28.94 7.17
C ARG A 20 -18.83 28.08 6.29
N VAL A 21 -18.46 26.88 6.75
CA VAL A 21 -17.72 25.90 5.96
C VAL A 21 -18.72 25.16 5.05
N ARG A 22 -18.68 25.43 3.75
CA ARG A 22 -19.66 24.88 2.78
C ARG A 22 -19.20 23.62 2.05
N ALA A 23 -17.90 23.38 2.01
CA ALA A 23 -17.29 22.22 1.36
C ALA A 23 -16.11 21.71 2.17
N LEU A 24 -15.88 20.41 2.13
CA LEU A 24 -14.75 19.74 2.76
C LEU A 24 -14.13 18.76 1.76
N SER A 25 -12.84 18.95 1.48
CA SER A 25 -12.02 18.02 0.71
C SER A 25 -11.08 17.30 1.67
N PHE A 26 -11.06 15.98 1.62
CA PHE A 26 -10.24 15.16 2.51
C PHE A 26 -9.51 14.07 1.73
N THR A 27 -8.21 13.94 2.02
CA THR A 27 -7.37 12.84 1.57
C THR A 27 -6.81 12.13 2.79
N GLY A 28 -6.99 10.81 2.90
CA GLY A 28 -6.49 10.03 4.02
C GLY A 28 -7.22 8.70 4.20
N SER A 29 -7.18 8.14 5.41
CA SER A 29 -7.76 6.80 5.61
C SER A 29 -9.28 6.75 5.42
N THR A 30 -9.77 5.62 4.90
CA THR A 30 -11.19 5.35 4.72
C THR A 30 -11.99 5.45 6.02
N GLY A 31 -11.40 5.08 7.16
CA GLY A 31 -12.02 5.21 8.47
C GLY A 31 -12.33 6.66 8.84
N ILE A 32 -11.38 7.57 8.58
CA ILE A 32 -11.57 9.01 8.84
C ILE A 32 -12.52 9.62 7.80
N GLY A 33 -12.45 9.23 6.53
CA GLY A 33 -13.41 9.66 5.51
C GLY A 33 -14.87 9.38 5.92
N LYS A 34 -15.14 8.17 6.42
CA LYS A 34 -16.46 7.78 6.96
C LYS A 34 -16.87 8.62 8.17
N LEU A 35 -15.93 8.93 9.07
CA LEU A 35 -16.19 9.82 10.21
C LEU A 35 -16.61 11.22 9.74
N LEU A 36 -15.83 11.81 8.82
CA LEU A 36 -16.08 13.15 8.29
C LEU A 36 -17.39 13.24 7.52
N TYR A 37 -17.76 12.18 6.80
CA TYR A 37 -19.06 12.08 6.13
C TYR A 37 -20.21 12.19 7.14
N ARG A 38 -20.15 11.42 8.24
CA ARG A 38 -21.18 11.47 9.31
C ARG A 38 -21.23 12.83 9.99
N GLN A 39 -20.08 13.39 10.35
CA GLN A 39 -20.02 14.69 11.02
C GLN A 39 -20.51 15.85 10.14
N SER A 40 -20.45 15.71 8.82
CA SER A 40 -20.85 16.76 7.88
C SER A 40 -22.34 16.69 7.47
N ALA A 41 -23.08 15.67 7.92
CA ALA A 41 -24.46 15.42 7.52
C ALA A 41 -25.39 16.56 7.98
N ASP A 42 -25.29 17.00 9.24
CA ASP A 42 -26.16 18.03 9.82
C ASP A 42 -26.05 19.39 9.12
N THR A 43 -24.92 19.66 8.46
CA THR A 43 -24.69 20.91 7.72
C THR A 43 -24.71 20.73 6.21
N MET A 44 -25.05 19.54 5.71
CA MET A 44 -25.17 19.21 4.29
C MET A 44 -23.98 19.69 3.44
N LYS A 45 -22.75 19.48 3.94
CA LYS A 45 -21.54 19.95 3.22
C LYS A 45 -21.34 19.19 1.91
N ARG A 46 -20.80 19.88 0.91
CA ARG A 46 -20.22 19.21 -0.26
C ARG A 46 -18.93 18.51 0.16
N LEU A 47 -18.82 17.22 -0.16
CA LEU A 47 -17.68 16.39 0.23
C LEU A 47 -16.92 15.89 -1.00
N VAL A 48 -15.58 15.96 -0.92
CA VAL A 48 -14.65 15.31 -1.85
C VAL A 48 -13.73 14.43 -0.99
N MET A 49 -13.60 13.15 -1.35
CA MET A 49 -12.95 12.13 -0.52
C MET A 49 -12.02 11.28 -1.37
N GLU A 50 -10.72 11.41 -1.13
CA GLU A 50 -9.68 10.55 -1.71
C GLU A 50 -9.16 9.63 -0.60
N LEU A 51 -9.50 8.35 -0.66
CA LEU A 51 -9.32 7.43 0.47
C LEU A 51 -8.27 6.34 0.18
N GLY A 52 -8.13 5.39 1.11
CA GLY A 52 -7.20 4.27 0.95
C GLY A 52 -7.55 3.39 -0.25
N GLY A 53 -6.51 2.88 -0.91
CA GLY A 53 -6.63 2.00 -2.07
C GLY A 53 -5.99 0.64 -1.82
N HIS A 54 -6.28 -0.31 -2.70
CA HIS A 54 -5.68 -1.64 -2.63
C HIS A 54 -5.40 -2.15 -4.04
N ALA A 55 -4.71 -1.34 -4.84
CA ALA A 55 -4.65 -1.52 -6.28
C ALA A 55 -4.09 -2.90 -6.69
N PRO A 56 -4.80 -3.63 -7.58
CA PRO A 56 -4.29 -4.83 -8.18
C PRO A 56 -3.37 -4.50 -9.37
N VAL A 57 -2.31 -5.28 -9.53
CA VAL A 57 -1.55 -5.40 -10.77
C VAL A 57 -1.80 -6.80 -11.31
N ILE A 58 -2.17 -6.92 -12.59
CA ILE A 58 -2.52 -8.19 -13.22
C ILE A 58 -1.60 -8.41 -14.42
N VAL A 59 -0.79 -9.46 -14.35
CA VAL A 59 0.20 -9.80 -15.39
C VAL A 59 -0.21 -11.10 -16.08
N PHE A 60 -0.73 -10.99 -17.30
CA PHE A 60 -1.03 -12.14 -18.16
C PHE A 60 0.25 -12.69 -18.81
N LYS A 61 0.24 -13.98 -19.19
CA LYS A 61 1.38 -14.66 -19.83
C LYS A 61 1.85 -14.04 -21.14
N GLY A 62 0.99 -13.25 -21.80
CA GLY A 62 1.31 -12.52 -23.03
C GLY A 62 1.96 -11.15 -22.79
N ALA A 63 2.11 -10.72 -21.53
CA ALA A 63 2.78 -9.47 -21.20
C ALA A 63 4.28 -9.55 -21.50
N ASP A 64 4.85 -8.41 -21.90
CA ASP A 64 6.30 -8.26 -21.94
C ASP A 64 6.86 -8.35 -20.51
N MET A 65 7.70 -9.34 -20.24
CA MET A 65 8.18 -9.65 -18.88
C MET A 65 9.02 -8.51 -18.30
N ASP A 66 9.88 -7.88 -19.10
CA ASP A 66 10.77 -6.82 -18.63
C ASP A 66 9.95 -5.58 -18.26
N ASN A 67 8.98 -5.21 -19.11
CA ASN A 67 8.05 -4.12 -18.84
C ASN A 67 7.14 -4.43 -17.64
N ALA A 68 6.60 -5.64 -17.55
CA ALA A 68 5.75 -6.06 -16.44
C ALA A 68 6.47 -5.94 -15.09
N VAL A 69 7.72 -6.42 -15.01
CA VAL A 69 8.52 -6.28 -13.78
C VAL A 69 8.85 -4.81 -13.52
N ALA A 70 9.32 -4.06 -14.51
CA ALA A 70 9.72 -2.66 -14.35
C ALA A 70 8.57 -1.76 -13.88
N GLU A 71 7.39 -1.87 -14.50
CA GLU A 71 6.23 -1.05 -14.12
C GLU A 71 5.65 -1.50 -12.77
N THR A 72 5.66 -2.79 -12.45
CA THR A 72 5.24 -3.26 -11.11
C THR A 72 6.19 -2.75 -10.03
N MET A 73 7.51 -2.72 -10.30
CA MET A 73 8.51 -2.15 -9.39
C MET A 73 8.23 -0.67 -9.12
N LYS A 74 8.01 0.13 -10.18
CA LYS A 74 7.66 1.56 -10.04
C LYS A 74 6.39 1.75 -9.20
N ALA A 75 5.34 0.99 -9.51
CA ALA A 75 4.05 1.10 -8.83
C ALA A 75 4.07 0.62 -7.38
N LYS A 76 4.90 -0.37 -7.02
CA LYS A 76 4.96 -0.90 -5.66
C LYS A 76 5.83 -0.06 -4.72
N TRP A 77 6.96 0.43 -5.23
CA TRP A 77 8.03 0.96 -4.39
C TRP A 77 8.06 2.49 -4.32
N ALA A 78 7.27 3.18 -5.14
CA ALA A 78 7.09 4.64 -5.04
C ALA A 78 6.77 5.08 -3.60
N THR A 79 7.49 6.07 -3.09
CA THR A 79 7.34 6.62 -1.73
C THR A 79 7.43 5.53 -0.64
N SER A 80 8.30 4.53 -0.82
CA SER A 80 8.41 3.35 0.05
C SER A 80 7.10 2.56 0.18
N GLY A 81 6.24 2.58 -0.84
CA GLY A 81 4.92 1.95 -0.86
C GLY A 81 3.85 2.69 -0.04
N GLN A 82 4.13 3.91 0.42
CA GLN A 82 3.19 4.79 1.13
C GLN A 82 2.36 5.62 0.13
N ASP A 83 1.69 4.92 -0.78
CA ASP A 83 0.90 5.49 -1.87
C ASP A 83 -0.46 4.79 -1.92
N CYS A 84 -1.55 5.56 -2.01
CA CYS A 84 -2.91 5.03 -2.15
C CYS A 84 -3.13 4.30 -3.48
N LEU A 85 -2.31 4.60 -4.49
CA LEU A 85 -2.29 3.93 -5.79
C LEU A 85 -1.28 2.77 -5.85
N GLY A 86 -0.56 2.51 -4.76
CA GLY A 86 0.51 1.51 -4.73
C GLY A 86 0.02 0.10 -5.07
N ALA A 87 0.84 -0.64 -5.83
CA ALA A 87 0.55 -2.01 -6.25
C ALA A 87 0.57 -2.99 -5.06
N ASN A 88 -0.57 -3.17 -4.40
CA ASN A 88 -0.65 -3.94 -3.15
C ASN A 88 -0.98 -5.42 -3.36
N ARG A 89 -1.65 -5.77 -4.47
CA ARG A 89 -1.97 -7.15 -4.85
C ARG A 89 -1.44 -7.43 -6.25
N ILE A 90 -0.42 -8.27 -6.37
CA ILE A 90 0.20 -8.57 -7.66
C ILE A 90 -0.24 -9.98 -8.08
N TYR A 91 -1.09 -10.04 -9.09
CA TYR A 91 -1.60 -11.27 -9.68
C TYR A 91 -0.81 -11.58 -10.95
N VAL A 92 -0.29 -12.80 -11.05
CA VAL A 92 0.51 -13.22 -12.22
C VAL A 92 0.00 -14.56 -12.74
N GLU A 93 -0.21 -14.66 -14.05
CA GLU A 93 -0.76 -15.88 -14.64
C GLU A 93 0.21 -17.05 -14.46
N ARG A 94 -0.32 -18.22 -14.09
CA ARG A 94 0.47 -19.39 -13.65
C ARG A 94 1.66 -19.75 -14.55
N PRO A 95 1.58 -19.73 -15.91
CA PRO A 95 2.71 -20.09 -16.77
C PRO A 95 3.96 -19.22 -16.61
N ILE A 96 3.82 -17.96 -16.19
CA ILE A 96 4.92 -17.00 -16.03
C ILE A 96 5.20 -16.65 -14.56
N TYR A 97 4.44 -17.23 -13.63
CA TYR A 97 4.47 -16.89 -12.21
C TYR A 97 5.86 -17.00 -11.58
N ALA A 98 6.53 -18.14 -11.76
CA ALA A 98 7.82 -18.41 -11.14
C ALA A 98 8.91 -17.47 -11.66
N GLU A 99 8.92 -17.19 -12.97
CA GLU A 99 9.87 -16.28 -13.60
C GLU A 99 9.66 -14.84 -13.13
N PHE A 100 8.41 -14.37 -13.10
CA PHE A 100 8.09 -13.03 -12.60
C PHE A 100 8.52 -12.88 -11.13
N CYS A 101 8.19 -13.85 -10.27
CA CYS A 101 8.57 -13.81 -8.85
C CYS A 101 10.08 -13.71 -8.67
N ALA A 102 10.86 -14.48 -9.43
CA ALA A 102 12.32 -14.43 -9.37
C ALA A 102 12.85 -13.06 -9.81
N ARG A 103 12.44 -12.58 -10.99
CA ARG A 103 12.90 -11.29 -11.54
C ARG A 103 12.49 -10.11 -10.66
N PHE A 104 11.24 -10.08 -10.17
CA PHE A 104 10.74 -9.03 -9.29
C PHE A 104 11.47 -9.05 -7.94
N THR A 105 11.74 -10.24 -7.38
CA THR A 105 12.51 -10.37 -6.14
C THR A 105 13.94 -9.86 -6.31
N ASP A 106 14.61 -10.21 -7.41
CA ASP A 106 15.99 -9.77 -7.67
C ASP A 106 16.06 -8.26 -7.91
N ALA A 107 15.10 -7.69 -8.65
CA ALA A 107 14.97 -6.24 -8.79
C ALA A 107 14.70 -5.55 -7.44
N THR A 108 13.87 -6.15 -6.58
CA THR A 108 13.59 -5.62 -5.23
C THR A 108 14.83 -5.62 -4.33
N LYS A 109 15.66 -6.66 -4.40
CA LYS A 109 16.93 -6.73 -3.64
C LYS A 109 17.95 -5.67 -4.07
N ALA A 110 17.84 -5.14 -5.29
CA ALA A 110 18.72 -4.10 -5.81
C ALA A 110 18.36 -2.69 -5.32
N LEU A 111 17.18 -2.50 -4.70
CA LEU A 111 16.74 -1.20 -4.19
C LEU A 111 17.64 -0.75 -3.02
N THR A 112 18.06 0.51 -3.09
CA THR A 112 18.82 1.17 -2.04
C THR A 112 17.90 1.79 -1.00
N ILE A 113 18.20 1.55 0.28
CA ILE A 113 17.45 2.09 1.42
C ILE A 113 18.32 3.13 2.13
N GLY A 114 17.77 4.31 2.42
CA GLY A 114 18.49 5.33 3.18
C GLY A 114 17.72 6.60 3.49
N PRO A 115 18.37 7.59 4.12
CA PRO A 115 17.75 8.87 4.43
C PRO A 115 17.26 9.58 3.15
N GLY A 116 16.09 10.21 3.20
CA GLY A 116 15.49 10.87 2.01
C GLY A 116 16.21 12.13 1.51
N MET A 117 17.29 12.55 2.17
CA MET A 117 18.19 13.60 1.67
C MET A 117 19.31 13.04 0.77
N GLU A 118 19.47 11.72 0.75
CA GLU A 118 20.37 11.01 -0.16
C GLU A 118 19.58 10.49 -1.36
N ASP A 119 20.27 10.25 -2.47
CA ASP A 119 19.67 9.61 -3.66
C ASP A 119 19.53 8.10 -3.41
N ARG A 120 18.37 7.74 -2.84
CA ARG A 120 18.02 6.38 -2.41
C ARG A 120 16.64 6.04 -2.94
N ASP A 121 16.45 4.76 -3.28
CA ASP A 121 15.17 4.29 -3.80
C ASP A 121 14.08 4.31 -2.73
N LEU A 122 14.42 3.96 -1.48
CA LEU A 122 13.48 3.86 -0.37
C LEU A 122 13.93 4.61 0.88
N GLY A 123 13.01 5.38 1.44
CA GLY A 123 13.15 6.08 2.73
C GLY A 123 12.45 5.36 3.90
N PRO A 124 12.48 5.96 5.10
CA PRO A 124 11.78 5.42 6.27
C PRO A 124 10.25 5.52 6.12
N LEU A 125 9.55 4.71 6.89
CA LEU A 125 8.11 4.85 7.09
C LEU A 125 7.80 6.06 7.99
N MET A 126 6.63 6.65 7.80
CA MET A 126 6.25 7.92 8.43
C MET A 126 6.17 7.87 9.97
N ASN A 127 5.89 6.70 10.56
CA ASN A 127 5.77 6.52 12.01
C ASN A 127 5.82 5.03 12.42
N GLU A 128 5.93 4.78 13.72
CA GLU A 128 6.02 3.44 14.31
C GLU A 128 4.78 2.57 14.01
N LYS A 129 3.58 3.15 13.90
CA LYS A 129 2.36 2.39 13.57
C LYS A 129 2.43 1.83 12.14
N ALA A 130 3.02 2.58 11.21
CA ALA A 130 3.23 2.11 9.84
C ALA A 130 4.18 0.91 9.83
N VAL A 131 5.27 0.94 10.62
CA VAL A 131 6.21 -0.19 10.75
C VAL A 131 5.53 -1.41 11.35
N ALA A 132 4.83 -1.25 12.48
CA ALA A 132 4.12 -2.34 13.15
C ALA A 132 3.09 -3.01 12.24
N LYS A 133 2.43 -2.25 11.35
CA LYS A 133 1.52 -2.81 10.34
C LYS A 133 2.24 -3.71 9.33
N GLN A 134 3.47 -3.38 8.93
CA GLN A 134 4.25 -4.23 8.04
C GLN A 134 4.62 -5.54 8.72
N GLU A 135 5.05 -5.48 9.99
CA GLU A 135 5.35 -6.65 10.81
C GLU A 135 4.11 -7.56 10.96
N GLU A 136 2.95 -6.96 11.24
CA GLU A 136 1.68 -7.69 11.35
C GLU A 136 1.28 -8.38 10.04
N HIS A 137 1.31 -7.66 8.92
CA HIS A 137 0.94 -8.21 7.61
C HIS A 137 1.89 -9.32 7.17
N VAL A 138 3.20 -9.15 7.37
CA VAL A 138 4.21 -10.16 7.04
C VAL A 138 4.05 -11.40 7.93
N ALA A 139 3.89 -11.23 9.24
CA ALA A 139 3.70 -12.34 10.16
C ALA A 139 2.42 -13.13 9.88
N ASP A 140 1.30 -12.43 9.62
CA ASP A 140 0.02 -13.08 9.27
C ASP A 140 0.12 -13.89 7.98
N ALA A 141 0.73 -13.32 6.92
CA ALA A 141 0.90 -14.01 5.66
C ALA A 141 1.78 -15.25 5.80
N LEU A 142 2.92 -15.15 6.52
CA LEU A 142 3.80 -16.28 6.77
C LEU A 142 3.12 -17.39 7.60
N ALA A 143 2.36 -17.01 8.62
CA ALA A 143 1.61 -17.96 9.45
C ALA A 143 0.55 -18.74 8.65
N LYS A 144 0.04 -18.16 7.56
CA LYS A 144 -0.94 -18.78 6.66
C LYS A 144 -0.30 -19.56 5.50
N GLY A 145 1.03 -19.53 5.37
CA GLY A 145 1.76 -20.32 4.38
C GLY A 145 2.32 -19.54 3.19
N ALA A 146 2.27 -18.20 3.21
CA ALA A 146 3.05 -17.40 2.27
C ALA A 146 4.55 -17.68 2.46
N LYS A 147 5.34 -17.48 1.40
CA LYS A 147 6.79 -17.60 1.44
C LYS A 147 7.45 -16.23 1.36
N LEU A 148 8.47 -16.03 2.19
CA LEU A 148 9.29 -14.83 2.17
C LEU A 148 10.40 -14.99 1.12
N ALA A 149 10.34 -14.20 0.05
CA ALA A 149 11.35 -14.22 -1.02
C ALA A 149 12.53 -13.27 -0.74
N CYS A 150 12.27 -12.13 -0.08
CA CYS A 150 13.29 -11.25 0.49
C CYS A 150 12.68 -10.31 1.55
N GLY A 151 13.53 -9.65 2.35
CA GLY A 151 13.14 -8.65 3.33
C GLY A 151 12.49 -9.24 4.59
N GLY A 152 11.39 -8.62 5.03
CA GLY A 152 10.50 -9.15 6.06
C GLY A 152 10.80 -8.69 7.49
N LYS A 153 11.66 -7.68 7.67
CA LYS A 153 12.06 -7.18 8.98
C LYS A 153 12.40 -5.69 8.95
N ARG A 154 12.52 -5.09 10.13
CA ARG A 154 13.08 -3.74 10.28
C ARG A 154 14.52 -3.70 9.78
N HIS A 155 14.87 -2.59 9.14
CA HIS A 155 16.20 -2.36 8.59
C HIS A 155 17.14 -1.75 9.65
N ALA A 156 18.43 -2.05 9.57
CA ALA A 156 19.43 -1.63 10.57
C ALA A 156 19.63 -0.09 10.70
N LEU A 157 19.12 0.69 9.73
CA LEU A 157 19.24 2.15 9.72
C LEU A 157 18.37 2.85 10.78
N GLY A 158 17.39 2.15 11.38
CA GLY A 158 16.61 2.70 12.48
C GLY A 158 15.21 2.11 12.59
N PRO A 159 14.47 2.45 13.66
CA PRO A 159 13.19 1.81 13.99
C PRO A 159 12.10 2.05 12.94
N LEU A 160 12.20 3.14 12.16
CA LEU A 160 11.25 3.50 11.12
C LEU A 160 11.62 2.96 9.73
N PHE A 161 12.80 2.35 9.56
CA PHE A 161 13.17 1.74 8.30
C PHE A 161 12.73 0.27 8.28
N TYR A 162 12.13 -0.16 7.18
CA TYR A 162 11.68 -1.53 6.95
C TYR A 162 12.25 -2.03 5.63
N GLU A 163 12.68 -3.28 5.58
CA GLU A 163 13.24 -3.88 4.36
C GLU A 163 12.17 -3.98 3.26
N ALA A 164 12.56 -3.73 2.02
CA ALA A 164 11.72 -4.03 0.86
C ALA A 164 11.41 -5.53 0.87
N THR A 165 10.13 -5.87 1.05
CA THR A 165 9.70 -7.24 1.35
C THR A 165 8.88 -7.81 0.22
N VAL A 166 9.23 -9.01 -0.22
CA VAL A 166 8.44 -9.74 -1.23
C VAL A 166 7.91 -11.02 -0.60
N LEU A 167 6.58 -11.15 -0.59
CA LEU A 167 5.86 -12.35 -0.23
C LEU A 167 5.30 -13.00 -1.49
N ILE A 168 5.59 -14.29 -1.68
CA ILE A 168 5.07 -15.10 -2.77
C ILE A 168 4.18 -16.22 -2.21
N ASP A 169 3.41 -16.85 -3.09
CA ASP A 169 2.40 -17.85 -2.73
C ASP A 169 1.44 -17.34 -1.63
N VAL A 170 1.07 -16.06 -1.68
CA VAL A 170 0.27 -15.42 -0.62
C VAL A 170 -1.16 -16.01 -0.61
N PRO A 171 -1.60 -16.62 0.52
CA PRO A 171 -2.95 -17.17 0.64
C PRO A 171 -4.02 -16.08 0.58
N GLU A 172 -5.16 -16.38 -0.04
CA GLU A 172 -6.29 -15.44 -0.23
C GLU A 172 -6.88 -14.90 1.07
N ASP A 173 -6.68 -15.59 2.20
CA ASP A 173 -7.16 -15.18 3.50
C ASP A 173 -6.14 -14.39 4.33
N ALA A 174 -4.95 -14.11 3.79
CA ALA A 174 -3.96 -13.24 4.41
C ALA A 174 -4.47 -11.80 4.52
N LYS A 175 -4.19 -11.14 5.65
CA LYS A 175 -4.58 -9.74 5.91
C LYS A 175 -4.10 -8.80 4.82
N ILE A 176 -2.88 -9.05 4.31
CA ILE A 176 -2.24 -8.24 3.28
C ILE A 176 -3.03 -8.17 1.96
N LEU A 177 -3.98 -9.08 1.71
CA LEU A 177 -4.86 -9.07 0.53
C LEU A 177 -6.23 -8.44 0.78
N ARG A 178 -6.54 -8.07 2.03
CA ARG A 178 -7.82 -7.49 2.46
C ARG A 178 -7.68 -6.09 3.04
N GLU A 179 -6.48 -5.76 3.52
CA GLU A 179 -6.16 -4.51 4.17
C GLU A 179 -5.04 -3.79 3.43
N GLU A 180 -5.21 -2.48 3.22
CA GLU A 180 -4.18 -1.63 2.63
C GLU A 180 -2.91 -1.63 3.49
N THR A 181 -1.81 -2.13 2.93
CA THR A 181 -0.52 -2.24 3.63
C THR A 181 0.18 -0.90 3.85
N PHE A 182 0.10 0.00 2.86
CA PHE A 182 0.68 1.34 2.87
C PHE A 182 2.16 1.37 3.30
N GLY A 183 2.96 0.49 2.69
CA GLY A 183 4.36 0.30 3.03
C GLY A 183 5.08 -0.69 2.10
N PRO A 184 6.37 -0.96 2.36
CA PRO A 184 7.27 -1.66 1.45
C PRO A 184 7.14 -3.19 1.54
N VAL A 185 5.91 -3.70 1.40
CA VAL A 185 5.62 -5.14 1.34
C VAL A 185 4.77 -5.46 0.10
N ALA A 186 5.30 -6.28 -0.79
CA ALA A 186 4.64 -6.75 -2.00
C ALA A 186 4.06 -8.16 -1.78
N ALA A 187 2.81 -8.37 -2.17
CA ALA A 187 2.15 -9.67 -2.13
C ALA A 187 1.92 -10.17 -3.56
N ILE A 188 2.49 -11.33 -3.90
CA ILE A 188 2.41 -11.93 -5.24
C ILE A 188 1.70 -13.29 -5.17
N LEU A 189 0.69 -13.48 -6.02
CA LEU A 189 -0.10 -14.71 -6.07
C LEU A 189 -0.45 -15.10 -7.51
N PRO A 190 -0.53 -16.40 -7.81
CA PRO A 190 -0.88 -16.86 -9.14
C PRO A 190 -2.39 -16.75 -9.40
N PHE A 191 -2.76 -16.70 -10.68
CA PHE A 191 -4.13 -16.97 -11.15
C PHE A 191 -4.10 -17.89 -12.37
N ASP A 192 -5.23 -18.54 -12.67
CA ASP A 192 -5.37 -19.50 -13.76
C ASP A 192 -6.21 -18.96 -14.93
N THR A 193 -7.26 -18.17 -14.65
CA THR A 193 -8.12 -17.62 -15.71
C THR A 193 -8.36 -16.12 -15.56
N GLU A 194 -8.73 -15.50 -16.68
CA GLU A 194 -9.10 -14.08 -16.71
C GLU A 194 -10.32 -13.79 -15.82
N GLU A 195 -11.33 -14.66 -15.84
CA GLU A 195 -12.54 -14.51 -15.02
C GLU A 195 -12.22 -14.58 -13.52
N GLU A 196 -11.32 -15.48 -13.13
CA GLU A 196 -10.86 -15.61 -11.74
C GLU A 196 -10.16 -14.33 -11.27
N VAL A 197 -9.21 -13.82 -12.06
CA VAL A 197 -8.43 -12.65 -11.63
C VAL A 197 -9.25 -11.37 -11.63
N ILE A 198 -10.22 -11.21 -12.55
CA ILE A 198 -11.16 -10.09 -12.54
C ILE A 198 -12.03 -10.12 -11.29
N ALA A 199 -12.46 -11.30 -10.82
CA ALA A 199 -13.27 -11.41 -9.60
C ALA A 199 -12.47 -11.10 -8.32
N LYS A 200 -11.15 -11.33 -8.34
CA LYS A 200 -10.23 -11.12 -7.22
C LYS A 200 -9.63 -9.71 -7.16
N ALA A 201 -9.58 -9.01 -8.30
CA ALA A 201 -9.05 -7.65 -8.45
C ALA A 201 -9.99 -6.61 -7.81
#